data_AF-A0A225W546-F1
#
_entry.id   AF-A0A225W546-F1
#
_cell.length_a   1.000
_cell.length_b   1.000
_cell.length_c   1.000
_cell.angle_alpha   90.00
_cell.angle_beta   90.00
_cell.angle_gamma   90.00
#
_symmetry.space_group_name_H-M   'P 1'
#
loop_
_entity.id
_entity.type
_entity.pdbx_description
1 polymer ?
#
loop_
_entity_poly.entity_id
_entity_poly.type
_entity_poly.pdbx_seq_one_letter_code
_entity_poly.pdbx_strand_id
1 'polypeptide(L)'
;MSLRPNEIMYQRTIPYNPQRNVVVERRNRTIMEKARSILNYKGVSTPWWAEAVNTTVYWINRSTNTANSRTTPYELGFKTKPQMDHLRVFGSQGYAYFDKGPGLHGDTAVRY
;
A
#
# COMPACT_ATOMS: atom_id res chain seq x y z
N MET A 1 -5.97 -32.78 0.12
CA MET A 1 -6.24 -32.25 -1.23
C MET A 1 -5.23 -31.17 -1.53
N SER A 2 -4.22 -31.51 -2.32
CA SER A 2 -3.05 -30.68 -2.66
C SER A 2 -3.39 -29.80 -3.85
N LEU A 3 -3.27 -28.48 -3.70
CA LEU A 3 -3.24 -27.55 -4.83
C LEU A 3 -1.87 -26.90 -4.82
N ARG A 4 -1.02 -27.31 -5.76
CA ARG A 4 0.23 -26.64 -6.12
C ARG A 4 0.18 -26.38 -7.61
N PRO A 5 0.62 -25.18 -8.02
CA PRO A 5 2.05 -24.94 -8.17
C PRO A 5 2.55 -23.96 -7.11
N ASN A 6 3.74 -24.21 -6.54
CA ASN A 6 4.51 -23.40 -5.56
C ASN A 6 4.57 -23.85 -4.08
N GLU A 7 4.32 -25.12 -3.73
CA GLU A 7 4.51 -25.59 -2.34
C GLU A 7 3.63 -24.90 -1.28
N ILE A 8 2.58 -24.17 -1.72
CA ILE A 8 1.74 -23.36 -0.82
C ILE A 8 0.81 -24.28 -0.03
N MET A 9 1.02 -24.38 1.28
CA MET A 9 0.11 -25.08 2.19
C MET A 9 -1.11 -24.20 2.48
N TYR A 10 -2.27 -24.59 1.95
CA TYR A 10 -3.53 -23.95 2.30
C TYR A 10 -3.99 -24.38 3.71
N GLN A 11 -3.73 -23.53 4.71
CA GLN A 11 -4.23 -23.72 6.06
C GLN A 11 -5.54 -22.96 6.25
N ARG A 12 -6.65 -23.68 6.44
CA ARG A 12 -7.94 -23.09 6.82
C ARG A 12 -7.89 -22.67 8.29
N THR A 13 -8.42 -21.50 8.60
CA THR A 13 -8.72 -21.11 9.97
C THR A 13 -9.78 -22.04 10.55
N ILE A 14 -9.56 -22.53 11.77
CA ILE A 14 -10.52 -23.38 12.48
C ILE A 14 -11.74 -22.51 12.80
N PRO A 15 -12.98 -22.95 12.50
CA PRO A 15 -14.19 -22.27 12.96
C PRO A 15 -14.11 -22.04 14.48
N TYR A 16 -14.52 -20.86 14.95
CA TYR A 16 -14.50 -20.49 16.38
C TYR A 16 -13.10 -20.35 17.03
N ASN A 17 -12.02 -20.27 16.26
CA ASN A 17 -10.70 -19.86 16.78
C ASN A 17 -10.29 -18.46 16.28
N PRO A 18 -10.86 -17.38 16.85
CA PRO A 18 -10.59 -16.01 16.40
C PRO A 18 -9.12 -15.61 16.60
N GLN A 19 -8.41 -16.20 17.57
CA GLN A 19 -7.03 -15.84 17.93
C GLN A 19 -6.06 -15.95 16.74
N ARG A 20 -6.31 -16.87 15.80
CA ARG A 20 -5.48 -17.03 14.58
C ARG A 20 -5.66 -15.90 13.56
N ASN A 21 -6.82 -15.24 13.51
CA ASN A 21 -7.09 -14.18 12.54
C ASN A 21 -6.93 -12.76 13.12
N VAL A 22 -6.87 -12.63 14.44
CA VAL A 22 -6.79 -11.33 15.14
C VAL A 22 -5.65 -10.45 14.64
N VAL A 23 -4.49 -11.03 14.30
CA VAL A 23 -3.34 -10.25 13.79
C VAL A 23 -3.64 -9.68 12.41
N VAL A 24 -4.25 -10.48 11.53
CA VAL A 24 -4.63 -10.06 10.16
C VAL A 24 -5.75 -9.04 10.23
N GLU A 25 -6.77 -9.27 11.06
CA GLU A 25 -7.90 -8.35 11.24
C GLU A 25 -7.45 -6.97 11.73
N ARG A 26 -6.58 -6.93 12.76
CA ARG A 26 -6.02 -5.67 13.26
C ARG A 26 -5.25 -4.93 12.18
N ARG A 27 -4.41 -5.65 11.42
CA ARG A 27 -3.62 -5.04 10.35
C ARG A 27 -4.50 -4.50 9.22
N ASN A 28 -5.51 -5.26 8.80
CA ASN A 28 -6.46 -4.82 7.79
C ASN A 28 -7.23 -3.58 8.24
N ARG A 29 -7.68 -3.54 9.51
CA ARG A 29 -8.34 -2.35 10.07
C ARG A 29 -7.42 -1.13 10.02
N THR A 30 -6.17 -1.25 10.46
CA THR A 30 -5.19 -0.15 10.42
C THR A 30 -4.92 0.34 9.00
N ILE A 31 -4.83 -0.55 8.01
CA ILE A 31 -4.66 -0.17 6.60
C ILE A 31 -5.86 0.66 6.13
N MET A 32 -7.08 0.19 6.41
CA MET A 32 -8.29 0.89 5.97
C MET A 32 -8.48 2.23 6.66
N GLU A 33 -8.16 2.34 7.95
CA GLU A 33 -8.20 3.61 8.70
C GLU A 33 -7.21 4.63 8.14
N LYS A 34 -5.97 4.22 7.88
CA LYS A 34 -4.94 5.10 7.29
C LYS A 34 -5.29 5.51 5.86
N ALA A 35 -5.80 4.60 5.04
CA ALA A 35 -6.23 4.91 3.67
C ALA A 35 -7.36 5.96 3.68
N ARG A 36 -8.37 5.79 4.55
CA ARG A 36 -9.44 6.79 4.74
C ARG A 36 -8.91 8.13 5.23
N SER A 37 -7.95 8.12 6.15
CA SER A 37 -7.31 9.34 6.65
C SER A 37 -6.56 10.11 5.55
N ILE A 38 -5.82 9.41 4.69
CA ILE A 38 -5.10 10.03 3.56
C ILE A 38 -6.07 10.64 2.54
N LEU A 39 -7.14 9.91 2.20
CA LEU A 39 -8.18 10.41 1.29
C LEU A 39 -8.83 11.69 1.83
N ASN A 40 -9.22 11.67 3.12
CA ASN A 40 -9.84 12.83 3.77
C ASN A 40 -8.86 14.01 3.85
N TYR A 41 -7.63 13.76 4.28
CA TYR A 41 -6.59 14.80 4.42
C TYR A 41 -6.30 15.53 3.10
N LYS A 42 -6.36 14.81 1.96
CA LYS A 42 -6.09 15.40 0.64
C LYS A 42 -7.34 15.83 -0.12
N GLY A 43 -8.53 15.58 0.41
CA GLY A 43 -9.79 15.85 -0.29
C GLY A 43 -9.91 15.07 -1.61
N VAL A 44 -9.27 13.90 -1.70
CA VAL A 44 -9.28 13.06 -2.89
C VAL A 44 -10.55 12.21 -2.89
N SER A 45 -11.18 12.08 -4.06
CA SER A 45 -12.45 11.36 -4.19
C SER A 45 -12.30 9.85 -3.96
N THR A 46 -13.38 9.21 -3.52
CA THR A 46 -13.45 7.76 -3.24
C THR A 46 -12.96 6.83 -4.37
N PRO A 47 -13.04 7.16 -5.67
CA PRO A 47 -12.49 6.32 -6.74
C PRO A 47 -11.00 5.98 -6.56
N TRP A 48 -10.22 6.86 -5.94
CA TRP A 48 -8.77 6.69 -5.69
C TRP A 48 -8.45 5.83 -4.45
N TRP A 49 -9.45 5.13 -3.91
CA TRP A 49 -9.29 4.34 -2.70
C TRP A 49 -8.25 3.22 -2.88
N ALA A 50 -8.15 2.63 -4.07
CA ALA A 50 -7.21 1.55 -4.36
C ALA A 50 -5.76 2.07 -4.27
N GLU A 51 -5.50 3.25 -4.83
CA GLU A 51 -4.22 3.95 -4.77
C GLU A 51 -3.89 4.38 -3.34
N ALA A 52 -4.88 4.84 -2.58
CA ALA A 52 -4.70 5.21 -1.17
C ALA A 52 -4.34 3.98 -0.31
N VAL A 53 -5.00 2.84 -0.54
CA VAL A 53 -4.68 1.57 0.14
C VAL A 53 -3.28 1.09 -0.24
N ASN A 54 -2.94 1.10 -1.53
CA ASN A 54 -1.59 0.72 -2.00
C ASN A 54 -0.51 1.59 -1.37
N THR A 55 -0.70 2.90 -1.35
CA THR A 55 0.22 3.86 -0.72
C THR A 55 0.36 3.58 0.78
N THR A 56 -0.76 3.32 1.45
CA THR A 56 -0.77 2.99 2.88
C THR A 56 0.01 1.72 3.18
N VAL A 57 -0.20 0.64 2.40
CA VAL A 57 0.52 -0.62 2.56
C VAL A 57 2.01 -0.43 2.27
N TYR A 58 2.34 0.33 1.22
CA TYR A 58 3.71 0.66 0.84
C TYR A 58 4.44 1.36 2.00
N TRP A 59 3.80 2.35 2.63
CA TRP A 59 4.33 3.05 3.80
C TRP A 59 4.47 2.13 5.01
N ILE A 60 3.42 1.39 5.39
CA ILE A 60 3.43 0.50 6.56
C ILE A 60 4.57 -0.52 6.46
N ASN A 61 4.83 -1.05 5.26
CA ASN A 61 5.89 -2.04 5.07
C ASN A 61 7.29 -1.44 5.17
N ARG A 62 7.46 -0.13 5.00
CA ARG A 62 8.75 0.55 5.00
C ARG A 62 8.95 1.50 6.19
N SER A 63 7.92 1.72 7.00
CA SER A 63 8.01 2.41 8.27
C SER A 63 8.29 1.43 9.40
N THR A 64 9.08 1.84 10.38
CA THR A 64 9.19 1.15 11.67
C THR A 64 7.88 1.30 12.45
N ASN A 65 7.53 0.31 13.26
CA ASN A 65 6.38 0.37 14.16
C ASN A 65 6.89 0.50 15.62
N THR A 66 6.06 0.96 16.54
CA THR A 66 6.38 1.02 17.98
C THR A 66 6.83 -0.32 18.54
N ALA A 67 6.28 -1.42 18.03
CA ALA A 67 6.69 -2.78 18.38
C ALA A 67 8.08 -3.18 17.84
N ASN A 68 8.54 -2.57 16.74
CA ASN A 68 9.82 -2.87 16.08
C ASN A 68 10.44 -1.56 15.57
N SER A 69 11.10 -0.83 16.47
CA SER A 69 11.67 0.49 16.19
C SER A 69 12.99 0.47 15.42
N ARG A 70 13.67 -0.69 15.38
CA ARG A 70 15.02 -0.83 14.79
C ARG A 70 15.02 -1.35 13.36
N THR A 71 13.97 -2.06 12.94
CA THR A 71 13.92 -2.73 11.63
C THR A 71 12.54 -2.61 11.00
N THR A 72 12.51 -2.29 9.72
CA THR A 72 11.26 -2.21 8.94
C THR A 72 10.81 -3.60 8.46
N PRO A 73 9.50 -3.84 8.23
CA PRO A 73 9.03 -5.09 7.62
C PRO A 73 9.71 -5.39 6.28
N TYR A 74 10.02 -4.36 5.49
CA TYR A 74 10.77 -4.46 4.25
C TYR A 74 12.19 -5.02 4.47
N GLU A 75 12.93 -4.49 5.46
CA GLU A 75 14.24 -5.02 5.83
C GLU A 75 14.16 -6.47 6.32
N LEU A 76 13.11 -6.82 7.07
CA LEU A 76 12.95 -8.19 7.56
C LEU A 76 12.77 -9.20 6.41
N GLY A 77 12.01 -8.83 5.37
CA GLY A 77 11.72 -9.65 4.21
C GLY A 77 12.82 -9.67 3.15
N PHE A 78 13.39 -8.51 2.82
CA PHE A 78 14.35 -8.34 1.72
C PHE A 78 15.81 -8.21 2.17
N LYS A 79 16.06 -8.22 3.50
CA LYS A 79 17.39 -8.04 4.11
C LYS A 79 18.13 -6.78 3.67
N THR A 80 17.40 -5.81 3.12
CA THR A 80 17.93 -4.57 2.53
C THR A 80 17.11 -3.39 3.06
N LYS A 81 17.76 -2.25 3.31
CA LYS A 81 17.08 -1.03 3.74
C LYS A 81 16.21 -0.47 2.61
N PRO A 82 14.98 0.01 2.89
CA PRO A 82 14.16 0.64 1.87
C PRO A 82 14.77 1.99 1.48
N GLN A 83 14.93 2.24 0.18
CA GLN A 83 15.13 3.59 -0.34
C GLN A 83 13.81 4.37 -0.26
N MET A 84 13.88 5.64 0.12
CA MET A 84 12.73 6.51 0.35
C MET A 84 12.74 7.79 -0.48
N ASP A 85 13.79 8.02 -1.27
CA ASP A 85 14.02 9.27 -2.00
C ASP A 85 12.95 9.53 -3.07
N HIS A 86 12.30 8.47 -3.55
CA HIS A 86 11.22 8.53 -4.52
C HIS A 86 9.82 8.73 -3.90
N LEU A 87 9.71 8.79 -2.57
CA LEU A 87 8.43 9.01 -1.92
C LEU A 87 7.90 10.41 -2.23
N ARG A 88 6.65 10.45 -2.70
CA ARG A 88 5.88 11.68 -2.89
C ARG A 88 4.67 11.67 -1.96
N VAL A 89 4.17 12.86 -1.68
CA VAL A 89 2.93 13.04 -0.94
C VAL A 89 1.78 12.53 -1.82
N PHE A 90 0.94 11.65 -1.29
CA PHE A 90 -0.31 11.26 -1.94
C PHE A 90 -1.16 12.50 -2.23
N GLY A 91 -1.85 12.60 -3.37
CA GLY A 91 -2.53 13.86 -3.72
C GLY A 91 -1.64 14.88 -4.46
N SER A 92 -0.41 14.52 -4.86
CA SER A 92 0.50 15.47 -5.51
C SER A 92 0.26 15.59 -7.02
N GLN A 93 0.44 16.81 -7.54
CA GLN A 93 0.34 17.06 -8.97
C GLN A 93 1.49 16.35 -9.70
N GLY A 94 1.13 15.48 -10.64
CA GLY A 94 2.04 14.88 -11.60
C GLY A 94 1.79 15.45 -13.00
N TYR A 95 2.85 15.57 -13.79
CA TYR A 95 2.74 15.87 -15.20
C TYR A 95 2.97 14.56 -15.96
N ALA A 96 1.96 14.13 -16.72
CA ALA A 96 2.11 13.02 -17.63
C ALA A 96 2.35 13.58 -19.03
N TYR A 97 3.49 13.24 -19.63
CA TYR A 97 3.74 13.55 -21.02
C TYR A 97 2.90 12.61 -21.87
N PHE A 98 1.85 13.15 -22.47
CA PHE A 98 1.07 12.44 -23.47
C PHE A 98 1.61 12.84 -24.83
N ASP A 99 2.24 11.89 -25.52
CA ASP A 99 2.63 12.08 -26.92
C ASP A 99 1.36 12.09 -27.77
N LYS A 100 0.68 13.24 -27.81
CA LYS A 100 -0.38 13.48 -28.78
C LYS A 100 0.32 13.61 -30.13
N GLY A 101 -0.15 12.83 -31.11
CA GLY A 101 0.35 12.84 -32.48
C GLY A 101 0.53 14.25 -33.06
N PRO A 102 1.29 14.38 -34.16
CA PRO A 102 2.02 15.58 -34.53
C PRO A 102 1.10 16.81 -34.59
N GLY A 103 1.20 17.70 -33.60
CA GLY A 103 0.56 19.01 -33.66
C GLY A 103 0.05 19.64 -32.35
N LEU A 104 -0.01 18.93 -31.21
CA LEU A 104 -0.53 19.51 -29.97
C LEU A 104 0.34 19.16 -28.75
N HIS A 105 1.28 20.06 -28.42
CA HIS A 105 2.02 20.03 -27.16
C HIS A 105 1.09 20.51 -26.02
N GLY A 106 0.75 19.61 -25.10
CA GLY A 106 -0.08 19.96 -23.96
C GLY A 106 0.19 19.05 -22.76
N ASP A 107 1.02 19.53 -21.84
CA ASP A 107 1.24 18.90 -20.53
C ASP A 107 -0.08 18.91 -19.75
N THR A 108 -0.72 17.74 -19.65
CA THR A 108 -1.95 17.61 -18.87
C THR A 108 -1.55 17.22 -17.45
N ALA A 109 -1.80 18.12 -16.49
CA ALA A 109 -1.57 17.86 -15.08
C ALA A 109 -2.56 16.80 -14.59
N VAL A 110 -2.05 15.63 -14.21
CA VAL A 110 -2.82 14.56 -13.56
C VAL A 110 -2.64 14.74 -12.05
N ARG A 111 -3.75 14.90 -11.34
CA ARG A 111 -3.76 14.86 -9.87
C ARG A 111 -3.89 13.41 -9.46
N TYR A 112 -2.83 12.83 -8.90
CA TYR A 112 -2.86 11.58 -8.14
C TYR A 112 -3.09 11.91 -6.68
#